data_AF-A0A1Z4GL18-F1
#
_entry.id   AF-A0A1Z4GL18-F1
#
_cell.length_a   1.000
_cell.length_b   1.000
_cell.length_c   1.000
_cell.angle_alpha   90.00
_cell.angle_beta   90.00
_cell.angle_gamma   90.00
#
_symmetry.space_group_name_H-M   'P 1'
#
loop_
_entity.id
_entity.type
_entity.pdbx_description
1 polymer ?
#
loop_
_entity_poly.entity_id
_entity_poly.type
_entity_poly.pdbx_seq_one_letter_code
_entity_poly.pdbx_strand_id
1 'polypeptide(L)'
;MSDIFSQIPPITLPEVIPKKLPQQKFSLGEWVRWFQVPNGDFGRIIGVIYTHQASCIATGLHYLVLLDKRSPSRDICPCDFAFEEDIEPLDQSSLEQLRGNHA
;
A
#
# COMPACT_ATOMS: atom_id res chain seq x y z
N MET A 1 -4.91 -41.19 -9.18
CA MET A 1 -4.44 -39.79 -9.18
C MET A 1 -5.26 -39.07 -8.12
N SER A 2 -4.67 -38.86 -6.95
CA SER A 2 -5.33 -38.22 -5.81
C SER A 2 -5.24 -36.70 -5.99
N ASP A 3 -6.40 -36.05 -6.11
CA ASP A 3 -6.55 -34.60 -6.06
C ASP A 3 -6.09 -34.08 -4.69
N ILE A 4 -4.85 -33.60 -4.64
CA ILE A 4 -4.36 -32.79 -3.54
C ILE A 4 -4.92 -31.38 -3.78
N PHE A 5 -6.22 -31.21 -3.56
CA PHE A 5 -6.72 -29.89 -3.19
C PHE A 5 -6.16 -29.62 -1.81
N SER A 6 -4.96 -29.03 -1.77
CA SER A 6 -4.36 -28.45 -0.58
C SER A 6 -5.35 -27.44 -0.02
N GLN A 7 -6.22 -27.90 0.88
CA GLN A 7 -7.17 -27.03 1.54
C GLN A 7 -6.35 -25.96 2.24
N ILE A 8 -6.60 -24.70 1.87
CA ILE A 8 -6.03 -23.57 2.60
C ILE A 8 -6.45 -23.77 4.05
N PRO A 9 -5.49 -23.88 4.99
CA PRO A 9 -5.83 -24.14 6.38
C PRO A 9 -6.79 -23.04 6.86
N PRO A 10 -7.82 -23.39 7.64
CA PRO A 10 -8.74 -22.40 8.17
C PRO A 10 -7.96 -21.32 8.92
N ILE A 11 -8.13 -20.06 8.48
CA ILE A 11 -7.52 -18.91 9.14
C ILE A 11 -8.41 -18.55 10.32
N THR A 12 -7.88 -18.65 11.53
CA THR A 12 -8.52 -18.10 12.72
C THR A 12 -8.53 -16.59 12.59
N LEU A 13 -9.72 -15.98 12.57
CA LEU A 13 -9.82 -14.52 12.65
C LEU A 13 -9.22 -14.07 13.99
N PRO A 14 -8.40 -13.00 14.02
CA PRO A 14 -7.88 -12.48 15.27
C PRO A 14 -9.04 -12.17 16.21
N GLU A 15 -8.98 -12.72 17.43
CA GLU A 15 -10.08 -12.63 18.43
C GLU A 15 -10.36 -11.20 18.88
N VAL A 16 -9.43 -10.27 18.63
CA VAL A 16 -9.49 -8.89 19.11
C VAL A 16 -9.29 -7.91 17.97
N ILE A 17 -10.41 -7.40 17.43
CA ILE A 17 -10.39 -6.15 16.65
C ILE A 17 -10.28 -4.99 17.65
N PRO A 18 -9.33 -4.07 17.50
CA PRO A 18 -9.20 -2.96 18.43
C PRO A 18 -10.46 -2.07 18.38
N LYS A 19 -10.98 -1.70 19.55
CA LYS A 19 -12.17 -0.83 19.68
C LYS A 19 -11.96 0.57 19.07
N LYS A 20 -10.70 0.97 18.91
CA LYS A 20 -10.29 2.21 18.24
C LYS A 20 -9.19 1.85 17.25
N LEU A 21 -9.38 2.24 16.00
CA LEU A 21 -8.34 2.12 14.98
C LEU A 21 -7.26 3.20 15.23
N PRO A 22 -6.01 2.97 14.80
CA PRO A 22 -4.99 4.00 14.76
C PRO A 22 -5.49 5.22 13.97
N GLN A 23 -4.99 6.41 14.34
CA GLN A 23 -5.26 7.60 13.56
C GLN A 23 -4.57 7.48 12.20
N GLN A 24 -5.30 7.79 11.14
CA GLN A 24 -4.73 7.83 9.79
C GLN A 24 -3.78 9.03 9.66
N LYS A 25 -2.58 8.77 9.16
CA LYS A 25 -1.61 9.81 8.81
C LYS A 25 -1.90 10.44 7.45
N PHE A 26 -2.43 9.65 6.50
CA PHE A 26 -2.71 10.08 5.14
C PHE A 26 -4.20 10.08 4.85
N SER A 27 -4.64 11.03 4.02
CA SER A 27 -6.05 11.16 3.61
C SER A 27 -6.30 10.64 2.21
N LEU A 28 -7.55 10.28 1.90
CA LEU A 28 -7.96 9.95 0.53
C LEU A 28 -7.66 11.12 -0.42
N GLY A 29 -7.09 10.79 -1.58
CA GLY A 29 -6.68 11.76 -2.60
C GLY A 29 -5.30 12.39 -2.39
N GLU A 30 -4.69 12.19 -1.23
CA GLU A 30 -3.33 12.67 -0.94
C GLU A 30 -2.31 11.96 -1.83
N TRP A 31 -1.31 12.72 -2.28
CA TRP A 31 -0.20 12.19 -3.05
C TRP A 31 0.89 11.69 -2.13
N VAL A 32 1.41 10.50 -2.43
CA VAL A 32 2.48 9.87 -1.66
C VAL A 32 3.50 9.24 -2.59
N ARG A 33 4.69 8.97 -2.05
CA ARG A 33 5.73 8.18 -2.72
C ARG A 33 6.36 7.18 -1.75
N TRP A 34 6.85 6.07 -2.27
CA TRP A 34 7.75 5.18 -1.55
C TRP A 34 9.13 5.85 -1.44
N PHE A 35 9.65 5.98 -0.23
CA PHE A 35 10.93 6.67 0.00
C PHE A 35 12.06 5.74 0.44
N GLN A 36 11.74 4.50 0.79
CA GLN A 36 12.71 3.49 1.24
C GLN A 36 13.57 2.90 0.11
N VAL A 37 13.18 3.11 -1.16
CA VAL A 37 13.89 2.60 -2.33
C VAL A 37 14.25 3.73 -3.31
N PRO A 38 15.41 3.66 -3.98
CA PRO A 38 15.73 4.56 -5.09
C PRO A 38 14.69 4.42 -6.21
N ASN A 39 14.21 5.54 -6.75
CA ASN A 39 13.13 5.57 -7.75
C ASN A 39 11.88 4.82 -7.29
N GLY A 40 11.45 5.06 -6.06
CA GLY A 40 10.22 4.47 -5.53
C GLY A 40 8.97 4.88 -6.31
N ASP A 41 7.96 4.01 -6.23
CA ASP A 41 6.66 4.27 -6.79
C ASP A 41 5.99 5.49 -6.15
N PHE A 42 5.03 6.08 -6.85
CA PHE A 42 4.25 7.21 -6.36
C PHE A 42 2.83 7.19 -6.92
N GLY A 43 1.92 7.79 -6.18
CA GLY A 43 0.50 7.71 -6.51
C GLY A 43 -0.40 8.43 -5.53
N ARG A 44 -1.70 8.19 -5.65
CA ARG A 44 -2.73 8.77 -4.78
C ARG A 44 -3.32 7.73 -3.85
N ILE A 45 -3.55 8.10 -2.60
CA ILE A 45 -4.32 7.27 -1.67
C ILE A 45 -5.77 7.16 -2.18
N ILE A 46 -6.25 5.94 -2.38
CA ILE A 46 -7.63 5.64 -2.79
C ILE A 46 -8.38 4.76 -1.79
N GLY A 47 -7.71 4.27 -0.76
CA GLY A 47 -8.32 3.47 0.29
C GLY A 47 -7.39 3.26 1.47
N VAL A 48 -7.96 2.81 2.58
CA VAL A 48 -7.23 2.41 3.78
C VAL A 48 -7.93 1.21 4.40
N ILE A 49 -7.14 0.23 4.81
CA ILE A 49 -7.63 -0.95 5.51
C ILE A 49 -6.79 -1.18 6.76
N TYR A 50 -7.43 -1.69 7.80
CA TYR A 50 -6.71 -2.22 8.96
C TYR A 50 -6.59 -3.73 8.77
N THR A 51 -5.36 -4.25 8.73
CA THR A 51 -5.13 -5.67 8.52
C THR A 51 -4.28 -6.25 9.64
N HIS A 52 -4.41 -7.57 9.80
CA HIS A 52 -3.64 -8.40 10.69
C HIS A 52 -3.34 -9.69 9.92
N GLN A 53 -2.18 -9.78 9.28
CA GLN A 53 -1.82 -10.95 8.47
C GLN A 53 -1.13 -12.04 9.32
N ALA A 54 -1.41 -13.31 9.01
CA ALA A 54 -0.90 -14.47 9.75
C ALA A 54 0.53 -14.89 9.37
N SER A 55 1.00 -14.58 8.15
CA SER A 55 2.32 -15.02 7.66
C SER A 55 3.44 -14.00 7.92
N CYS A 56 3.10 -12.73 7.97
CA CYS A 56 3.97 -11.62 8.34
C CYS A 56 3.18 -10.86 9.40
N ILE A 57 3.61 -10.87 10.67
CA ILE A 57 2.90 -10.16 11.74
C ILE A 57 3.06 -8.66 11.48
N ALA A 58 2.19 -8.12 10.64
CA ALA A 58 2.08 -6.70 10.38
C ALA A 58 0.64 -6.32 10.70
N THR A 59 0.48 -5.63 11.83
CA THR A 59 -0.80 -5.18 12.36
C THR A 59 -0.82 -3.68 12.24
N GLY A 60 -1.65 -3.13 11.37
CA GLY A 60 -1.62 -1.70 11.11
C GLY A 60 -2.53 -1.25 9.98
N LEU A 61 -2.50 0.07 9.76
CA LEU A 61 -3.13 0.67 8.60
C LEU A 61 -2.28 0.41 7.37
N HIS A 62 -2.93 -0.06 6.31
CA HIS A 62 -2.34 -0.20 4.99
C HIS A 62 -3.13 0.68 4.04
N TYR A 63 -2.41 1.48 3.27
CA TYR A 63 -3.00 2.43 2.35
C TYR A 63 -2.98 1.86 0.95
N LEU A 64 -4.13 1.83 0.28
CA LEU A 64 -4.21 1.47 -1.12
C LEU A 64 -3.86 2.70 -1.95
N VAL A 65 -2.79 2.60 -2.73
CA VAL A 65 -2.28 3.69 -3.56
C VAL A 65 -2.54 3.38 -5.02
N LEU A 66 -3.25 4.27 -5.72
CA LEU A 66 -3.36 4.25 -7.17
C LEU A 66 -2.10 4.88 -7.77
N LEU A 67 -1.27 4.05 -8.41
CA LEU A 67 0.00 4.51 -8.96
C LEU A 67 -0.21 5.50 -10.11
N ASP A 68 0.63 6.52 -10.18
CA ASP A 68 0.63 7.46 -11.30
C ASP A 68 0.98 6.76 -12.61
N LYS A 69 0.53 7.29 -13.75
CA LYS A 69 0.87 6.77 -15.07
C LYS A 69 2.38 6.69 -15.32
N ARG A 70 3.15 7.54 -14.66
CA ARG A 70 4.62 7.60 -14.76
C ARG A 70 5.34 6.91 -13.58
N SER A 71 4.60 6.22 -12.71
CA SER A 71 5.21 5.43 -11.64
C SER A 71 5.96 4.22 -12.23
N PRO A 72 7.16 3.88 -11.74
CA PRO A 72 7.98 2.77 -12.26
C PRO A 72 7.24 1.44 -12.42
N SER A 73 6.39 1.06 -11.46
CA SER A 73 5.68 -0.23 -11.48
C SER A 73 4.30 -0.17 -12.13
N ARG A 74 3.87 1.00 -12.64
CA ARG A 74 2.49 1.22 -13.11
C ARG A 74 2.01 0.21 -14.15
N ASP A 75 2.89 -0.16 -15.08
CA ASP A 75 2.56 -1.06 -16.19
C ASP A 75 2.35 -2.50 -15.73
N ILE A 76 2.86 -2.84 -14.55
CA ILE A 76 2.75 -4.17 -13.93
C ILE A 76 1.58 -4.18 -12.95
N CYS A 77 1.47 -3.13 -12.12
CA CYS A 77 0.50 -3.04 -11.06
C CYS A 77 -0.12 -1.63 -11.00
N PRO A 78 -1.42 -1.46 -11.28
CA PRO A 78 -2.05 -0.14 -11.25
C PRO A 78 -2.26 0.40 -9.83
N CYS A 79 -2.36 -0.48 -8.83
CA CYS A 79 -2.54 -0.11 -7.43
C CYS A 79 -1.74 -1.04 -6.53
N ASP A 80 -1.13 -0.49 -5.48
CA ASP A 80 -0.38 -1.29 -4.50
C ASP A 80 -0.76 -0.90 -3.07
N PHE A 81 -0.55 -1.81 -2.12
CA PHE A 81 -0.71 -1.53 -0.70
C PHE A 81 0.61 -1.08 -0.09
N ALA A 82 0.56 0.05 0.62
CA ALA A 82 1.69 0.61 1.33
C ALA A 82 1.48 0.50 2.85
N PHE A 83 2.53 0.14 3.57
CA PHE A 83 2.64 0.44 5.00
C PHE A 83 2.86 1.93 5.21
N GLU A 84 2.39 2.46 6.34
CA GLU A 84 2.51 3.89 6.66
C GLU A 84 3.97 4.37 6.72
N GLU A 85 4.86 3.49 7.15
CA GLU A 85 6.31 3.69 7.30
C GLU A 85 7.11 3.64 6.00
N ASP A 86 6.51 3.13 4.92
CA ASP A 86 7.19 3.00 3.62
C ASP A 86 6.95 4.20 2.70
N ILE A 87 5.92 4.99 3.02
CA ILE A 87 5.48 6.13 2.21
C ILE A 87 5.58 7.46 2.95
N GLU A 88 5.75 8.52 2.18
CA GLU A 88 5.75 9.89 2.66
C GLU A 88 4.90 10.80 1.76
N PRO A 89 4.44 11.96 2.27
CA PRO A 89 3.70 12.92 1.46
C PRO A 89 4.54 13.38 0.27
N LEU A 90 3.89 13.53 -0.88
CA LEU A 90 4.49 14.03 -2.10
C LEU A 90 3.84 15.36 -2.47
N ASP A 91 4.59 16.45 -2.37
CA ASP A 91 4.11 17.77 -2.75
C ASP A 91 4.00 17.93 -4.28
N GLN A 92 3.34 19.00 -4.70
CA GLN A 92 3.07 19.27 -6.11
C GLN A 92 4.35 19.48 -6.93
N SER A 93 5.36 20.16 -6.36
CA SER A 93 6.62 20.43 -7.06
C SER A 93 7.40 19.14 -7.32
N SER A 94 7.47 18.27 -6.32
CA SER A 94 8.15 16.98 -6.39
C SER A 94 7.41 16.02 -7.32
N LEU A 95 6.07 16.04 -7.31
CA LEU A 95 5.24 15.29 -8.25
C LEU A 95 5.52 15.69 -9.70
N GLU A 96 5.61 16.99 -9.98
CA GLU A 96 5.93 17.48 -11.32
C GLU A 96 7.32 17.06 -11.77
N GLN A 97 8.30 17.10 -10.87
CA GLN A 97 9.65 16.61 -11.15
C GLN A 97 9.67 15.10 -11.46
N LEU A 98 9.01 14.28 -10.63
CA LEU A 98 8.94 12.83 -10.85
C LEU A 98 8.25 12.49 -12.17
N ARG A 99 7.18 13.21 -12.52
CA ARG A 99 6.56 13.07 -13.84
C ARG A 99 7.54 13.49 -14.94
N GLY A 100 8.25 14.61 -14.79
CA GLY A 100 9.17 15.14 -15.80
C GLY A 100 10.40 14.27 -16.09
N ASN A 101 10.89 13.52 -15.12
CA ASN A 101 12.14 12.74 -15.22
C ASN A 101 12.08 11.50 -16.13
N HIS A 102 10.91 11.13 -16.64
CA HIS A 102 10.71 9.97 -17.52
C HIS A 102 10.35 10.37 -18.98
N ALA A 103 10.84 11.52 -19.44
CA ALA A 103 10.69 12.00 -20.82
C ALA A 103 11.81 11.52 -21.75
#